data_AF-A0A401S6Y1-F1
#
_entry.id   AF-A0A401S6Y1-F1
#
_cell.length_a   1.000
_cell.length_b   1.000
_cell.length_c   1.000
_cell.angle_alpha   90.00
_cell.angle_beta   90.00
_cell.angle_gamma   90.00
#
_symmetry.space_group_name_H-M   'P 1'
#
loop_
_entity.id
_entity.type
_entity.pdbx_description
1 polymer ?
#
loop_
_entity_poly.entity_id
_entity_poly.type
_entity_poly.pdbx_seq_one_letter_code
_entity_poly.pdbx_strand_id
1 'polypeptide(L)'
;MIRRAALQEWKKRHPVGEEGAPAEQKFPNVDPHWENNNREDRDSMRDLQEMVILGIKEMAPRSQNFVKAFEVRQEKDETPSAFLKRLKEATKKYSGMDPNDPIAQGLLKVQFVTKSWPDTQKKLQKLDGME
;
A
#
# COMPACT_ATOMS: atom_id res chain seq x y z
N MET A 1 12.28 -11.57 13.23
CA MET A 1 11.56 -11.56 11.94
C MET A 1 11.58 -10.18 11.27
N ILE A 2 11.23 -9.09 11.98
CA ILE A 2 11.20 -7.70 11.46
C ILE A 2 12.54 -7.29 10.83
N ARG A 3 13.65 -7.52 11.54
CA ARG A 3 15.01 -7.24 11.02
C ARG A 3 15.26 -7.90 9.67
N ARG A 4 14.95 -9.19 9.54
CA ARG A 4 15.13 -9.93 8.28
C ARG A 4 14.31 -9.33 7.15
N ALA A 5 13.05 -8.99 7.39
CA ALA A 5 12.18 -8.36 6.40
C ALA A 5 12.70 -6.98 5.97
N ALA A 6 13.13 -6.15 6.92
CA ALA A 6 13.73 -4.84 6.66
C ALA A 6 14.99 -4.94 5.78
N LEU A 7 15.91 -5.84 6.12
CA LEU A 7 17.15 -6.04 5.36
C LEU A 7 16.88 -6.52 3.93
N GLN A 8 15.92 -7.44 3.75
CA GLN A 8 15.55 -7.94 2.44
C GLN A 8 14.93 -6.83 1.58
N GLU A 9 14.01 -6.06 2.16
CA GLU A 9 13.34 -4.96 1.45
C GLU A 9 14.29 -3.81 1.12
N TRP A 10 15.21 -3.47 2.03
CA TRP A 10 16.26 -2.48 1.76
C TRP A 10 17.16 -2.89 0.60
N LYS A 11 17.65 -4.14 0.59
CA LYS A 11 18.50 -4.67 -0.48
C LYS A 11 17.81 -4.70 -1.84
N LYS A 12 16.49 -4.92 -1.88
CA LYS A 12 15.71 -4.82 -3.13
C LYS A 12 15.65 -3.39 -3.66
N ARG A 13 15.54 -2.40 -2.77
CA ARG A 13 15.44 -0.97 -3.13
C ARG A 13 16.78 -0.34 -3.49
N HIS A 14 17.87 -0.87 -2.93
CA HIS A 14 19.23 -0.38 -3.12
C HIS A 14 20.12 -1.54 -3.59
N PRO A 15 20.14 -1.85 -4.90
CA PRO A 15 21.01 -2.89 -5.44
C PRO A 15 22.49 -2.54 -5.25
N VAL A 16 23.32 -3.58 -5.14
CA VAL A 16 24.77 -3.45 -4.91
C VAL A 16 25.39 -2.55 -5.98
N GLY A 17 25.92 -1.40 -5.57
CA GLY A 17 26.50 -0.38 -6.45
C GLY A 17 25.97 1.03 -6.24
N GLU A 18 24.82 1.20 -5.55
CA GLU A 18 24.33 2.51 -5.14
C GLU A 18 24.93 2.97 -3.80
N GLU A 19 25.24 4.26 -3.70
CA GLU A 19 25.83 4.91 -2.52
C GLU A 19 24.88 4.85 -1.30
N GLY A 20 25.32 4.13 -0.26
CA GLY A 20 24.63 4.08 1.03
C GLY A 20 25.31 3.11 1.99
N ALA A 21 25.18 3.36 3.29
CA ALA A 21 25.65 2.43 4.31
C ALA A 21 24.94 1.06 4.15
N PRO A 22 25.65 -0.06 4.31
CA PRO A 22 25.05 -1.40 4.23
C PRO A 22 23.81 -1.52 5.13
N ALA A 23 22.82 -2.28 4.68
CA ALA A 23 21.58 -2.50 5.44
C ALA A 23 21.86 -3.02 6.87
N GLU A 24 22.93 -3.82 7.01
CA GLU A 24 23.42 -4.36 8.27
C GLU A 24 23.96 -3.30 9.23
N GLN A 25 24.53 -2.20 8.71
CA GLN A 25 25.01 -1.07 9.50
C GLN A 25 23.84 -0.21 10.00
N LYS A 26 22.77 -0.07 9.19
CA LYS A 26 21.54 0.63 9.57
C LYS A 26 20.67 -0.16 10.56
N PHE A 27 20.74 -1.50 10.54
CA PHE A 27 20.05 -2.38 11.48
C PHE A 27 21.03 -3.35 12.15
N PRO A 28 21.87 -2.86 13.09
CA PRO A 28 22.84 -3.69 13.78
C PRO A 28 22.17 -4.83 14.56
N ASN A 29 22.85 -5.97 14.65
CA ASN A 29 22.38 -7.15 15.39
C ASN A 29 22.95 -7.23 16.82
N VAL A 30 23.85 -6.32 17.15
CA VAL A 30 24.52 -6.18 18.44
C VAL A 30 24.34 -4.74 18.89
N ASP A 31 24.57 -4.49 20.18
CA ASP A 31 24.54 -3.13 20.70
C ASP A 31 25.66 -2.29 20.05
N PRO A 32 25.34 -1.24 19.28
CA PRO A 32 26.34 -0.40 18.64
C PRO A 32 26.96 0.63 19.60
N HIS A 33 26.48 0.74 20.85
CA HIS A 33 26.92 1.72 21.83
C HIS A 33 26.73 3.18 21.37
N TRP A 34 25.68 3.45 20.59
CA TRP A 34 25.37 4.80 20.09
C TRP A 34 25.05 5.77 21.22
N GLU A 35 25.70 6.94 21.20
CA GLU A 35 25.49 7.99 22.18
C GLU A 35 24.57 9.10 21.64
N ASN A 36 23.55 9.48 22.42
CA ASN A 36 22.60 10.51 22.00
C ASN A 36 23.24 11.91 21.81
N ASN A 37 24.36 12.17 22.47
CA ASN A 37 25.08 13.44 22.35
C ASN A 37 25.93 13.52 21.07
N ASN A 38 26.23 12.38 20.45
CA ASN A 38 26.93 12.33 19.18
C ASN A 38 25.94 12.47 18.01
N ARG A 39 26.28 13.36 17.07
CA ARG A 39 25.45 13.62 15.89
C ARG A 39 25.35 12.40 14.96
N GLU A 40 26.47 11.71 14.72
CA GLU A 40 26.51 10.57 13.79
C GLU A 40 25.74 9.37 14.34
N ASP A 41 25.83 9.16 15.65
CA ASP A 41 25.07 8.14 16.37
C ASP A 41 23.57 8.40 16.29
N ARG A 42 23.14 9.66 16.43
CA ARG A 42 21.73 10.02 16.24
C ARG A 42 21.22 9.78 14.82
N ASP A 43 22.05 10.02 13.81
CA ASP A 43 21.66 9.73 12.42
C ASP A 43 21.56 8.21 12.21
N SER A 44 22.44 7.44 12.85
CA SER A 44 22.36 5.98 12.88
C SER A 44 21.12 5.45 13.63
N MET A 45 20.71 6.10 14.71
CA MET A 45 19.44 5.79 15.40
C MET A 45 18.21 6.06 14.53
N ARG A 46 18.22 7.14 13.73
CA ARG A 46 17.16 7.44 12.76
C ARG A 46 17.08 6.38 11.67
N ASP A 47 18.24 5.98 11.14
CA ASP A 47 18.33 4.88 10.19
C ASP A 47 17.74 3.58 10.75
N LEU A 48 18.06 3.25 12.00
CA LEU A 48 17.47 2.09 12.68
C LEU A 48 15.95 2.22 12.81
N GLN A 49 15.45 3.40 13.18
CA GLN A 49 14.01 3.66 13.28
C GLN A 49 13.31 3.45 11.93
N GLU A 50 13.87 3.96 10.84
CA GLU A 50 13.34 3.78 9.49
C GLU A 50 13.35 2.30 9.08
N MET A 51 14.44 1.58 9.36
CA MET A 51 14.55 0.15 9.09
C MET A 51 13.55 -0.68 9.90
N VAL A 52 13.28 -0.34 11.16
CA VAL A 52 12.25 -1.00 11.98
C VAL A 52 10.86 -0.77 11.38
N ILE A 53 10.52 0.47 11.00
CA ILE A 53 9.25 0.80 10.35
C ILE A 53 9.11 0.03 9.03
N LEU A 54 10.18 -0.04 8.23
CA LEU A 54 10.20 -0.79 6.97
C LEU A 54 9.91 -2.27 7.20
N GLY A 55 10.60 -2.90 8.15
CA GLY A 55 10.40 -4.32 8.48
C GLY A 55 9.02 -4.63 9.02
N ILE A 56 8.44 -3.73 9.82
CA ILE A 56 7.05 -3.86 10.31
C ILE A 56 6.07 -3.77 9.15
N LYS A 57 6.24 -2.80 8.25
CA LYS A 57 5.36 -2.62 7.07
C LYS A 57 5.38 -3.84 6.16
N GLU A 58 6.54 -4.46 5.97
CA GLU A 58 6.69 -5.65 5.13
C GLU A 58 6.07 -6.88 5.77
N MET A 59 6.18 -7.00 7.09
CA MET A 59 5.62 -8.14 7.83
C MET A 59 4.15 -8.00 8.20
N ALA A 60 3.64 -6.77 8.25
CA ALA A 60 2.26 -6.52 8.60
C ALA A 60 1.37 -7.33 7.64
N PRO A 61 0.47 -8.19 8.17
CA PRO A 61 -0.48 -8.88 7.32
C PRO A 61 -1.22 -7.82 6.52
N ARG A 62 -1.11 -7.86 5.20
CA ARG A 62 -2.10 -7.22 4.34
C ARG A 62 -3.37 -8.01 4.60
N SER A 63 -4.12 -7.68 5.65
CA SER A 63 -5.40 -8.32 5.92
C SER A 63 -6.24 -8.07 4.69
N GLN A 64 -6.40 -9.08 3.84
CA GLN A 64 -7.11 -8.97 2.58
C GLN A 64 -8.61 -9.01 2.89
N ASN A 65 -9.13 -7.94 3.50
CA ASN A 65 -10.54 -7.83 3.80
C ASN A 65 -11.28 -7.29 2.57
N PHE A 66 -11.44 -8.17 1.57
CA PHE A 66 -12.19 -7.87 0.35
C PHE A 66 -13.66 -7.57 0.60
N VAL A 67 -14.25 -8.20 1.64
CA VAL A 67 -15.62 -7.91 2.06
C VAL A 67 -15.76 -6.42 2.37
N LYS A 68 -14.86 -5.87 3.18
CA LYS A 68 -14.85 -4.46 3.56
C LYS A 68 -14.40 -3.53 2.42
N ALA A 69 -13.52 -3.99 1.55
CA ALA A 69 -13.10 -3.24 0.36
C ALA A 69 -14.27 -2.97 -0.61
N PHE A 70 -15.20 -3.92 -0.74
CA PHE A 70 -16.32 -3.85 -1.71
C PHE A 70 -17.69 -3.65 -1.05
N GLU A 71 -17.71 -3.29 0.23
CA GLU A 71 -18.92 -2.87 0.93
C GLU A 71 -19.39 -1.48 0.46
N VAL A 72 -18.47 -0.68 -0.08
CA VAL A 72 -18.73 0.68 -0.58
C VAL A 72 -19.73 0.65 -1.74
N ARG A 73 -20.80 1.44 -1.61
CA ARG A 73 -21.82 1.68 -2.65
C ARG A 73 -21.85 3.15 -3.04
N GLN A 74 -22.21 3.43 -4.29
CA GLN A 74 -22.44 4.80 -4.74
C GLN A 74 -23.64 5.37 -3.99
N GLU A 75 -23.49 6.56 -3.43
CA GLU A 75 -24.59 7.29 -2.81
C GLU A 75 -25.45 7.97 -3.88
N LYS A 76 -26.73 8.25 -3.56
CA LYS A 76 -27.70 8.80 -4.52
C LYS A 76 -27.20 10.08 -5.22
N ASP A 77 -26.56 10.96 -4.46
CA ASP A 77 -26.11 12.27 -4.93
C ASP A 77 -24.59 12.30 -5.19
N GLU A 78 -23.92 11.14 -5.15
CA GLU A 78 -22.50 11.02 -5.40
C GLU A 78 -22.21 10.85 -6.90
N THR A 79 -21.27 11.63 -7.41
CA THR A 79 -20.85 11.51 -8.81
C THR A 79 -20.11 10.19 -9.05
N PRO A 80 -20.20 9.60 -10.26
CA PRO A 80 -19.50 8.35 -10.57
C PRO A 80 -17.98 8.43 -10.36
N SER A 81 -17.36 9.60 -10.59
CA SER A 81 -15.93 9.80 -10.35
C SER A 81 -15.57 9.84 -8.86
N ALA A 82 -16.41 10.44 -8.01
CA ALA A 82 -16.25 10.43 -6.57
C ALA A 82 -16.39 9.00 -6.01
N PHE A 83 -17.38 8.26 -6.51
CA PHE A 83 -17.57 6.86 -6.12
C PHE A 83 -16.37 5.99 -6.51
N LEU A 84 -15.86 6.11 -7.74
CA LEU A 84 -14.67 5.38 -8.19
C LEU A 84 -13.45 5.69 -7.30
N LYS A 85 -13.28 6.96 -6.90
CA LYS A 85 -12.20 7.37 -6.01
C LYS A 85 -12.30 6.66 -4.65
N ARG A 86 -13.47 6.68 -4.00
CA ARG A 86 -13.67 5.97 -2.72
C ARG A 86 -13.47 4.47 -2.84
N LEU A 87 -13.93 3.87 -3.94
CA LEU A 87 -13.77 2.43 -4.18
C LEU A 87 -12.28 2.03 -4.33
N LYS A 88 -11.48 2.84 -5.03
CA LYS A 88 -10.01 2.67 -5.11
C LYS A 88 -9.34 2.84 -3.75
N GLU A 89 -9.74 3.84 -2.97
CA GLU A 89 -9.21 4.08 -1.62
C GLU A 89 -9.54 2.93 -0.66
N ALA A 90 -10.78 2.43 -0.69
CA ALA A 90 -11.21 1.28 0.12
C ALA A 90 -10.48 -0.01 -0.28
N THR A 91 -10.25 -0.23 -1.58
CA THR A 91 -9.47 -1.36 -2.09
C THR A 91 -8.04 -1.30 -1.58
N LYS A 92 -7.37 -0.15 -1.76
CA LYS A 92 -6.00 0.06 -1.23
C LYS A 92 -5.92 -0.14 0.28
N LYS A 93 -6.90 0.39 1.02
CA LYS A 93 -6.93 0.36 2.49
C LYS A 93 -7.22 -1.01 3.08
N TYR A 94 -8.18 -1.75 2.51
CA TYR A 94 -8.72 -2.97 3.12
C TYR A 94 -8.31 -4.26 2.43
N SER A 95 -7.90 -4.26 1.16
CA SER A 95 -7.33 -5.45 0.52
C SER A 95 -5.81 -5.39 0.39
N GLY A 96 -5.22 -4.19 0.47
CA GLY A 96 -3.79 -4.00 0.22
C GLY A 96 -3.38 -4.24 -1.23
N MET A 97 -4.33 -4.36 -2.15
CA MET A 97 -4.05 -4.35 -3.59
C MET A 97 -3.72 -2.95 -4.07
N ASP A 98 -2.78 -2.84 -4.99
CA ASP A 98 -2.61 -1.61 -5.77
C ASP A 98 -3.82 -1.46 -6.71
N PRO A 99 -4.60 -0.38 -6.62
CA PRO A 99 -5.71 -0.14 -7.53
C PRO A 99 -5.31 -0.10 -9.01
N ASN A 100 -4.02 0.08 -9.35
CA ASN A 100 -3.51 0.10 -10.72
C ASN A 100 -3.05 -1.27 -11.22
N ASP A 101 -3.00 -2.29 -10.36
CA ASP A 101 -2.71 -3.66 -10.77
C ASP A 101 -3.79 -4.21 -11.72
N PRO A 102 -3.47 -5.00 -12.76
CA PRO A 102 -4.45 -5.52 -13.71
C PRO A 102 -5.59 -6.31 -13.07
N ILE A 103 -5.30 -7.11 -12.02
CA ILE A 103 -6.30 -7.91 -11.31
C ILE A 103 -7.21 -6.97 -10.52
N ALA A 104 -6.63 -5.98 -9.83
CA ALA A 104 -7.40 -4.99 -9.08
C ALA A 104 -8.29 -4.16 -10.00
N GLN A 105 -7.80 -3.77 -11.19
CA GLN A 105 -8.59 -3.04 -12.19
C GLN A 105 -9.78 -3.85 -12.71
N GLY A 106 -9.60 -5.14 -12.98
CA GLY A 106 -10.71 -6.03 -13.37
C GLY A 106 -11.80 -6.09 -12.29
N LEU A 107 -11.38 -6.26 -11.03
CA LEU A 107 -12.29 -6.32 -9.89
C LEU A 107 -12.99 -4.99 -9.62
N LEU A 108 -12.25 -3.88 -9.70
CA LEU A 108 -12.80 -2.52 -9.56
C LEU A 108 -13.87 -2.23 -10.60
N LYS A 109 -13.70 -2.65 -11.86
CA LYS A 109 -14.73 -2.50 -12.90
C LYS A 109 -16.02 -3.22 -12.54
N VAL A 110 -15.91 -4.50 -12.15
CA VAL A 110 -17.09 -5.31 -11.75
C VAL A 110 -17.80 -4.68 -10.56
N GLN A 111 -17.04 -4.26 -9.55
CA GLN A 111 -17.60 -3.63 -8.35
C GLN A 111 -18.19 -2.26 -8.63
N PHE A 112 -17.55 -1.46 -9.48
CA PHE A 112 -18.08 -0.17 -9.89
C PHE A 112 -19.46 -0.33 -10.54
N VAL A 113 -19.63 -1.26 -11.49
CA VAL A 113 -20.92 -1.50 -12.13
C VAL A 113 -21.95 -2.03 -11.13
N THR A 114 -21.62 -3.06 -10.34
CA THR A 114 -22.57 -3.72 -9.43
C THR A 114 -22.99 -2.86 -8.23
N LYS A 115 -22.16 -1.90 -7.81
CA LYS A 115 -22.38 -1.04 -6.64
C LYS A 115 -22.74 0.41 -7.00
N SER A 116 -22.78 0.74 -8.29
CA SER A 116 -23.27 2.03 -8.80
C SER A 116 -24.76 2.20 -8.53
N TRP A 117 -25.21 3.45 -8.46
CA TRP A 117 -26.62 3.79 -8.34
C TRP A 117 -27.38 3.39 -9.64
N PRO A 118 -28.67 3.02 -9.58
CA PRO A 118 -29.38 2.46 -10.73
C PRO A 118 -29.43 3.34 -11.98
N ASP A 119 -29.39 4.67 -11.82
CA ASP A 119 -29.35 5.61 -12.94
C ASP A 119 -28.02 5.52 -13.71
N THR A 120 -26.92 5.36 -12.98
CA THR A 120 -25.55 5.19 -13.48
C THR A 120 -25.42 3.81 -14.14
N GLN A 121 -25.98 2.77 -13.52
CA GLN A 121 -26.06 1.42 -14.14
C GLN A 121 -26.79 1.45 -15.47
N LYS A 122 -27.96 2.10 -15.55
CA LYS A 122 -28.72 2.24 -16.81
C LYS A 122 -27.94 2.99 -17.89
N LYS A 123 -27.15 4.01 -17.53
CA LYS A 123 -26.29 4.73 -18.47
C LYS A 123 -25.13 3.85 -18.96
N LEU A 124 -24.51 3.08 -18.07
CA LEU A 124 -23.41 2.17 -18.42
C LEU A 124 -23.88 1.04 -19.35
N GLN A 125 -25.03 0.42 -19.06
CA GLN A 125 -25.61 -0.62 -19.92
C GLN A 125 -25.96 -0.12 -21.32
N LYS A 126 -26.37 1.14 -21.45
CA LYS A 126 -26.63 1.75 -22.76
C LYS A 126 -25.36 1.97 -23.58
N LEU A 127 -24.23 2.24 -22.93
CA LEU A 127 -22.93 2.40 -23.61
C LEU A 127 -22.35 1.04 -24.03
N ASP A 128 -22.59 0.00 -23.23
CA ASP A 128 -22.17 -1.38 -23.51
C ASP A 128 -22.99 -2.01 -24.66
N GLY A 129 -24.28 -1.64 -24.77
CA GLY A 129 -25.17 -2.09 -25.85
C GLY A 129 -25.10 -1.26 -27.15
N MET A 130 -24.11 -0.38 -27.30
CA MET A 130 -23.84 0.39 -28.53
C MET A 130 -22.73 -0.24 -29.40
N GLU A 131 -22.40 -1.51 -29.15
CA GLU A 131 -21.47 -2.31 -29.96
C GLU A 131 -22.13 -2.91 -31.21
#